data_AF-Q2JDX2-F1
#
_entry.id   AF-Q2JDX2-F1
#
_cell.length_a   1.000
_cell.length_b   1.000
_cell.length_c   1.000
_cell.angle_alpha   90.00
_cell.angle_beta   90.00
_cell.angle_gamma   90.00
#
_symmetry.space_group_name_H-M   'P 1'
#
loop_
_entity.id
_entity.type
_entity.pdbx_description
1 polymer ?
#
loop_
_entity_poly.entity_id
_entity_poly.type
_entity_poly.pdbx_seq_one_letter_code
_entity_poly.pdbx_strand_id
1 'polypeptide(L)'
;MSGEPKQSYATLGLSVGADWLVTCHTYPDRAPILVVDAGRVSLSVSALGREPDARHVDFAYKLLAAVNDYLIAYEKFQFESQEATESAEAAAVAVAAPADDMAGPRAA
;
A
#
# COMPACT_ATOMS: atom_id res chain seq x y z
N MET A 1 -16.80 40.85 15.20
CA MET A 1 -16.61 40.01 14.00
C MET A 1 -15.85 38.77 14.44
N SER A 2 -16.55 37.66 14.69
CA SER A 2 -15.91 36.40 15.05
C SER A 2 -15.54 35.70 13.75
N GLY A 3 -14.26 35.72 13.38
CA GLY A 3 -13.77 34.92 12.26
C GLY A 3 -13.71 33.46 12.71
N GLU A 4 -14.52 32.60 12.10
CA GLU A 4 -14.33 31.16 12.26
C GLU A 4 -12.92 30.78 11.79
N PRO A 5 -12.18 29.95 12.56
CA PRO A 5 -10.86 29.50 12.14
C PRO A 5 -11.00 28.69 10.86
N LYS A 6 -10.60 29.27 9.73
CA LYS A 6 -10.57 28.59 8.43
C LYS A 6 -9.58 27.43 8.53
N GLN A 7 -10.11 26.21 8.64
CA GLN A 7 -9.29 25.01 8.59
C GLN A 7 -8.56 24.97 7.25
N SER A 8 -7.23 24.98 7.33
CA SER A 8 -6.37 24.78 6.18
C SER A 8 -5.97 23.32 6.17
N TYR A 9 -6.08 22.66 5.02
CA TYR A 9 -5.66 21.28 4.84
C TYR A 9 -4.50 21.23 3.84
N ALA A 10 -3.61 20.27 4.03
CA ALA A 10 -2.53 19.95 3.11
C ALA A 10 -2.54 18.44 2.87
N THR A 11 -2.42 18.03 1.62
CA THR A 11 -2.32 16.62 1.23
C THR A 11 -0.89 16.34 0.78
N LEU A 12 -0.26 15.34 1.38
CA LEU A 12 1.03 14.82 0.94
C LEU A 12 0.84 13.43 0.35
N GLY A 13 1.19 13.26 -0.93
CA GLY A 13 1.30 11.96 -1.57
C GLY A 13 2.72 11.43 -1.42
N LEU A 14 2.87 10.17 -1.04
CA LEU A 14 4.14 9.53 -0.78
C LEU A 14 4.18 8.18 -1.53
N SER A 15 5.22 7.93 -2.33
CA SER A 15 5.46 6.65 -3.03
C SER A 15 6.44 5.78 -2.25
N VAL A 16 5.97 4.64 -1.69
CA VAL A 16 6.77 3.79 -0.81
C VAL A 16 8.06 3.31 -1.49
N GLY A 17 9.20 3.63 -0.87
CA GLY A 17 10.54 3.20 -1.30
C GLY A 17 11.05 2.02 -0.48
N ALA A 18 12.10 1.36 -0.98
CA ALA A 18 12.68 0.17 -0.34
C ALA A 18 13.33 0.44 1.03
N ASP A 19 13.66 1.70 1.32
CA ASP A 19 14.34 2.18 2.52
C ASP A 19 13.39 2.83 3.54
N TRP A 20 12.08 2.75 3.32
CA TRP A 20 11.11 3.37 4.21
C TRP A 20 10.93 2.57 5.50
N LEU A 21 10.72 3.29 6.60
CA LEU A 21 10.62 2.70 7.92
C LEU A 21 9.45 3.29 8.70
N VAL A 22 8.69 2.43 9.36
CA VAL A 22 7.67 2.84 10.34
C VAL A 22 8.13 2.39 11.72
N THR A 23 8.30 3.33 12.65
CA THR A 23 8.76 3.05 14.02
C THR A 23 7.83 3.68 15.05
N CYS A 24 7.45 2.92 16.07
CA CYS A 24 6.76 3.45 17.25
C CYS A 24 7.76 3.58 18.40
N HIS A 25 8.01 4.80 18.84
CA HIS A 25 8.81 5.06 20.02
C HIS A 25 7.90 5.12 21.25
N THR A 26 8.18 4.24 22.21
CA THR A 26 7.47 4.18 23.49
C THR A 26 8.37 4.70 24.62
N TYR A 27 7.73 5.27 25.63
CA TYR A 27 8.42 5.91 26.75
C TYR A 27 7.64 5.64 28.05
N PRO A 28 8.32 5.58 29.20
CA PRO A 28 7.66 5.30 30.48
C PRO A 28 6.83 6.48 31.01
N ASP A 29 7.17 7.72 30.63
CA ASP A 29 6.66 8.96 31.24
C ASP A 29 6.03 9.94 30.23
N ARG A 30 5.87 9.53 28.96
CA ARG A 30 5.27 10.35 27.91
C ARG A 30 4.54 9.51 26.87
N ALA A 31 3.65 10.17 26.13
CA ALA A 31 2.91 9.56 25.02
C ALA A 31 3.84 8.90 23.98
N PRO A 32 3.43 7.77 23.38
CA PRO A 32 4.15 7.17 22.29
C PRO A 32 4.13 8.09 21.05
N ILE A 33 5.15 7.96 20.21
CA ILE A 33 5.25 8.69 18.95
C ILE A 33 5.45 7.67 17.83
N LEU A 34 4.55 7.71 16.84
CA LEU A 34 4.70 6.93 15.61
C LEU A 34 5.41 7.79 14.57
N VAL A 35 6.47 7.27 13.97
CA VAL A 35 7.24 7.94 12.93
C VAL A 35 7.21 7.10 11.66
N VAL A 36 6.92 7.77 10.54
CA VAL A 36 7.08 7.23 9.18
C VAL A 36 8.23 7.98 8.54
N ASP A 37 9.35 7.28 8.33
CA ASP A 37 10.48 7.79 7.58
C ASP A 37 10.33 7.39 6.10
N ALA A 38 10.17 8.40 5.25
CA ALA A 38 10.05 8.30 3.80
C ALA A 38 11.29 8.89 3.10
N GLY A 39 12.48 8.60 3.65
CA GLY A 39 13.78 8.98 3.10
C GLY A 39 14.14 10.45 3.38
N ARG A 40 13.56 11.39 2.62
CA ARG A 40 13.79 12.83 2.82
C ARG A 40 12.68 13.54 3.61
N VAL A 41 11.59 12.83 3.88
CA VAL A 41 10.43 13.33 4.61
C VAL A 41 10.20 12.41 5.80
N SER A 42 10.10 12.98 7.00
CA SER A 42 9.71 12.26 8.20
C SER A 42 8.36 12.78 8.68
N LEU A 43 7.40 11.88 8.85
CA LEU A 43 6.07 12.20 9.37
C LEU A 43 5.94 11.64 10.79
N SER A 44 5.63 12.49 11.76
CA SER A 44 5.41 12.06 13.15
C SER A 44 3.96 12.23 13.57
N VAL A 45 3.35 11.16 14.07
CA VAL A 45 2.01 11.18 14.68
C VAL A 45 2.18 11.13 16.20
N SER A 46 1.61 12.12 16.87
CA SER A 46 1.63 12.25 18.34
C SER A 46 0.35 12.92 18.83
N ALA A 47 0.05 12.77 20.12
CA ALA A 47 -1.08 13.45 20.74
C ALA A 47 -0.86 14.98 20.77
N LEU A 48 -1.92 15.74 20.53
CA LEU A 48 -1.91 17.20 20.67
C LEU A 48 -1.97 17.56 22.16
N GLY A 49 -0.83 17.51 22.86
CA GLY A 49 -0.72 17.78 24.29
C GLY A 49 0.07 16.72 25.04
N ARG A 50 0.20 16.87 26.37
CA ARG A 50 0.99 15.94 27.21
C ARG A 50 0.32 14.59 27.43
N GLU A 51 -1.01 14.53 27.43
CA GLU A 51 -1.76 13.31 27.72
C GLU A 51 -2.64 12.90 26.53
N PRO A 52 -2.44 11.70 25.96
CA PRO A 52 -3.37 11.12 25.01
C PRO A 52 -4.72 10.90 25.68
N ASP A 53 -5.79 11.41 25.08
CA ASP A 53 -7.14 11.11 25.52
C ASP A 53 -7.76 9.97 24.69
N ALA A 54 -9.00 9.61 25.00
CA ALA A 54 -9.72 8.54 24.31
C ALA A 54 -9.81 8.74 22.78
N ARG A 55 -9.72 9.98 22.28
CA ARG A 55 -9.75 10.28 20.84
C ARG A 55 -8.47 9.82 20.14
N HIS A 56 -7.33 9.86 20.83
CA HIS A 56 -6.07 9.35 20.27
C HIS A 56 -6.09 7.84 20.12
N VAL A 57 -6.68 7.13 21.10
CA VAL A 57 -6.86 5.67 21.04
C VAL A 57 -7.83 5.29 19.92
N ASP A 58 -8.97 5.97 19.81
CA ASP A 58 -9.93 5.78 18.71
C ASP A 58 -9.28 6.03 17.33
N PHE A 59 -8.49 7.10 17.20
CA PHE A 59 -7.71 7.37 16.00
C PHE A 59 -6.74 6.24 15.67
N ALA A 60 -6.00 5.72 16.66
CA ALA A 60 -5.04 4.63 16.45
C ALA A 60 -5.73 3.35 15.95
N TYR A 61 -6.90 3.00 16.49
CA TYR A 61 -7.68 1.86 16.00
C TYR A 61 -8.19 2.06 14.57
N LYS A 62 -8.64 3.27 14.22
CA LYS A 62 -9.06 3.60 12.85
C LYS A 62 -7.89 3.55 11.87
N LEU A 63 -6.72 4.02 12.27
CA LEU A 63 -5.50 3.92 11.48
C LEU A 63 -5.13 2.46 11.22
N LEU A 64 -5.15 1.61 12.25
CA LEU A 64 -4.88 0.18 12.12
C LEU A 64 -5.86 -0.50 11.15
N ALA A 65 -7.15 -0.22 11.29
CA ALA A 65 -8.17 -0.77 10.38
C ALA A 65 -7.92 -0.37 8.92
N ALA A 66 -7.65 0.92 8.65
CA ALA A 66 -7.39 1.40 7.31
C ALA A 66 -6.10 0.81 6.70
N VAL A 67 -5.05 0.62 7.49
CA VAL A 67 -3.81 -0.04 7.05
C VAL A 67 -4.06 -1.50 6.69
N ASN A 68 -4.85 -2.22 7.49
CA ASN A 68 -5.22 -3.60 7.20
C ASN A 68 -6.05 -3.71 5.91
N ASP A 69 -7.03 -2.82 5.73
CA ASP A 69 -7.84 -2.79 4.51
C ASP A 69 -6.97 -2.52 3.27
N TYR A 70 -6.00 -1.60 3.38
CA TYR A 70 -5.03 -1.34 2.32
C TYR A 70 -4.17 -2.57 1.99
N LEU A 71 -3.67 -3.27 3.02
CA LEU A 71 -2.85 -4.48 2.82
C LEU A 71 -3.62 -5.57 2.08
N ILE A 72 -4.83 -5.87 2.53
CA ILE A 72 -5.71 -6.88 1.91
C ILE A 72 -5.98 -6.52 0.45
N ALA A 73 -6.30 -5.25 0.17
CA ALA A 73 -6.54 -4.79 -1.19
C ALA A 73 -5.30 -4.93 -2.08
N TYR A 74 -4.11 -4.62 -1.53
CA TYR A 74 -2.86 -4.69 -2.28
C TYR A 74 -2.43 -6.14 -2.58
N GLU A 75 -2.57 -7.05 -1.61
CA GLU A 75 -2.31 -8.47 -1.81
C GLU A 75 -3.23 -9.07 -2.87
N LYS A 76 -4.52 -8.74 -2.82
CA LYS A 76 -5.49 -9.14 -3.84
C LYS A 76 -5.09 -8.63 -5.23
N PHE A 77 -4.73 -7.36 -5.34
CA PHE A 77 -4.28 -6.77 -6.59
C PHE A 77 -3.02 -7.45 -7.15
N GLN A 78 -2.05 -7.80 -6.28
CA GLN A 78 -0.86 -8.53 -6.70
C GLN A 78 -1.20 -9.93 -7.24
N PHE A 79 -2.11 -10.64 -6.58
CA PHE A 79 -2.53 -11.97 -7.01
C PHE A 79 -3.22 -11.91 -8.38
N GLU A 80 -4.20 -11.01 -8.56
CA GLU A 80 -4.90 -10.81 -9.83
C GLU A 80 -3.95 -10.38 -10.97
N SER A 81 -2.94 -9.57 -10.66
CA SER A 81 -1.93 -9.14 -11.64
C SER A 81 -1.02 -10.29 -12.09
N GLN A 82 -0.71 -11.22 -11.20
CA GLN A 82 0.08 -12.41 -11.51
C GLN A 82 -0.73 -13.37 -12.40
N GLU A 83 -1.99 -13.68 -12.04
CA GLU A 83 -2.86 -14.54 -12.85
C GLU A 83 -3.08 -13.99 -14.27
N ALA A 84 -3.22 -12.68 -14.41
CA ALA A 84 -3.34 -12.02 -15.70
C ALA A 84 -2.05 -12.14 -16.54
N THR A 85 -0.88 -12.04 -15.89
CA THR A 85 0.43 -12.20 -16.55
C THR A 85 0.63 -13.64 -17.01
N GLU A 86 0.36 -14.62 -16.15
CA GLU A 86 0.45 -16.05 -16.48
C GLU A 86 -0.52 -16.44 -17.61
N SER A 87 -1.74 -15.90 -17.59
CA SER A 87 -2.72 -16.11 -18.68
C SER A 87 -2.27 -15.50 -20.01
N ALA A 88 -1.64 -14.31 -19.98
CA ALA A 88 -1.10 -13.67 -21.17
C ALA A 88 0.10 -14.45 -21.75
N GLU A 89 0.97 -14.97 -20.89
CA GLU A 89 2.12 -15.78 -21.28
C GLU A 89 1.68 -17.13 -21.87
N ALA A 90 0.72 -17.80 -21.25
CA ALA A 90 0.12 -19.03 -21.78
C ALA A 90 -0.56 -18.82 -23.15
N ALA A 91 -1.27 -17.70 -23.33
CA ALA A 91 -1.85 -17.34 -24.62
C ALA A 91 -0.80 -17.05 -25.69
N ALA A 92 0.31 -16.38 -25.35
CA ALA A 92 1.41 -16.12 -26.27
C ALA A 92 2.11 -17.42 -26.71
N VAL A 93 2.30 -18.38 -25.80
CA VAL A 93 2.88 -19.71 -26.12
C VAL A 93 1.93 -20.52 -27.02
N ALA A 94 0.62 -20.46 -26.79
CA ALA A 94 -0.37 -21.15 -27.64
C ALA A 94 -0.43 -20.59 -29.07
N VAL A 95 -0.20 -19.29 -29.26
CA VAL A 95 -0.15 -18.65 -30.59
C VAL A 95 1.16 -18.97 -31.32
N ALA A 96 2.24 -19.27 -30.61
CA ALA A 96 3.56 -19.56 -31.18
C ALA A 96 3.80 -21.03 -31.56
N ALA A 97 2.89 -21.95 -31.21
CA ALA A 97 2.99 -23.36 -31.62
C ALA A 97 2.79 -23.48 -33.15
N PRO A 98 3.81 -23.87 -33.94
CA PRO A 98 3.64 -24.01 -35.37
C PRO A 98 2.71 -25.20 -35.65
N ALA A 99 1.76 -24.99 -36.55
CA ALA A 99 1.03 -26.07 -37.21
C ALA A 99 1.99 -26.83 -38.14
N ASP A 100 2.93 -27.58 -37.56
CA ASP A 100 3.82 -28.42 -38.33
C ASP A 100 3.10 -29.72 -38.73
N ASP A 101 2.77 -29.75 -40.02
CA ASP A 101 2.92 -30.88 -40.92
C ASP A 101 1.92 -32.07 -40.79
N MET A 102 0.73 -31.86 -41.34
CA MET A 102 -0.07 -32.94 -41.94
C MET A 102 0.11 -32.94 -43.48
N ALA A 103 1.34 -33.01 -43.97
CA ALA A 103 1.60 -33.41 -45.35
C ALA A 103 1.26 -34.89 -45.53
N GLY A 104 0.07 -35.15 -46.08
CA GLY A 104 -0.35 -36.49 -46.48
C GLY A 104 0.61 -37.12 -47.50
N PRO A 105 0.87 -38.43 -47.43
CA PRO A 105 1.77 -39.06 -48.37
C PRO A 105 1.09 -39.15 -49.74
N ARG A 106 1.70 -38.48 -50.73
CA ARG A 106 1.47 -38.71 -52.17
C ARG A 106 2.63 -39.55 -52.70
N ALA A 107 2.37 -40.81 -53.04
CA ALA A 107 3.11 -41.64 -53.99
C ALA A 107 2.37 -43.00 -54.09
N ALA A 108 2.16 -43.64 -55.24
CA ALA A 108 2.43 -43.34 -56.64
C ALA A 108 1.44 -44.18 -57.49
#